data_AF-A0A8R1HIQ5-F1
#
_entry.id   AF-A0A8R1HIQ5-F1
#
_cell.length_a   1.000
_cell.length_b   1.000
_cell.length_c   1.000
_cell.angle_alpha   90.00
_cell.angle_beta   90.00
_cell.angle_gamma   90.00
#
_symmetry.space_group_name_H-M   'P 1'
#
loop_
_entity.id
_entity.type
_entity.pdbx_description
1 polymer ?
#
loop_
_entity_poly.entity_id
_entity_poly.type
_entity_poly.pdbx_seq_one_letter_code
_entity_poly.pdbx_strand_id
1 'polypeptide(L)'
;MVAIAAASSSGQDKPKSNPKLGFFVYVLASAAVIGGFLFGYDTSVVSAAMLYMPDSPGLKPMNTVWQEVIVSISPGMAAVGSLMSGASSDYLGRRKVILGASAVFTIGALVCAASVNKIMLLVGRILLGIAIGFASMIVPVYLGETAPTHIRGMLVAAFALMISFGQVVANITGGAFSYIDPYNIGWRLMFAFAAVPSLIQFICFMFLPETPRWLYENGYEFETRAVLEKVYNGDKEWVEYEMEEIIAFSEEQKKENEKLGYQGPVIWRVLKTPHVLKACFIGSMLQAFQQLAGINTILYYTADIIRSSGISNNHTTIWISVLLSLCNFIGPFIPMSLIERTGRRIIFLFSCGFVVISLCFIGVAFLLVNHDSAATYPENMYSSNSSFNSTFQNAQKCMKYTTVINQNCPESELFESELSCIRTVLYQNCPKAELSRIRTVLNQNCPDSELFVSELSRIRTVRIRTAPNQNYSISMLTA
;
A
#
# COMPACT_ATOMS: atom_id res chain seq x y z
N MET A 1 19.14 22.49 -9.72
CA MET A 1 20.34 23.32 -9.50
C MET A 1 21.25 23.35 -10.72
N VAL A 2 21.47 22.24 -11.44
CA VAL A 2 22.20 22.26 -12.73
C VAL A 2 21.49 23.13 -13.79
N ALA A 3 20.15 23.10 -13.85
CA ALA A 3 19.38 24.01 -14.72
C ALA A 3 19.51 25.51 -14.35
N ILE A 4 19.88 25.84 -13.11
CA ILE A 4 20.08 27.24 -12.69
C ILE A 4 21.49 27.72 -13.05
N ALA A 5 22.46 26.80 -13.15
CA ALA A 5 23.82 27.11 -13.60
C ALA A 5 23.89 27.25 -15.13
N ALA A 6 23.18 26.40 -15.88
CA ALA A 6 23.12 26.50 -17.34
C ALA A 6 22.45 27.81 -17.82
N ALA A 7 21.37 28.24 -17.14
CA ALA A 7 20.67 29.51 -17.41
C ALA A 7 21.52 30.78 -17.18
N SER A 8 22.66 30.67 -16.49
CA SER A 8 23.62 31.78 -16.31
C SER A 8 24.67 31.86 -17.42
N SER A 9 24.71 30.89 -18.34
CA SER A 9 25.73 30.80 -19.40
C SER A 9 25.22 31.17 -20.80
N SER A 10 23.90 31.18 -21.03
CA SER A 10 23.32 31.70 -22.28
C SER A 10 23.28 33.23 -22.23
N GLY A 11 23.98 33.91 -23.13
CA GLY A 11 24.04 35.38 -23.21
C GLY A 11 22.73 36.08 -23.61
N GLN A 12 21.58 35.40 -23.56
CA GLN A 12 20.26 35.96 -23.80
C GLN A 12 19.48 36.11 -22.49
N ASP A 13 18.97 37.33 -22.25
CA ASP A 13 18.08 37.61 -21.13
C ASP A 13 16.78 36.82 -21.28
N LYS A 14 16.32 36.21 -20.18
CA LYS A 14 15.03 35.51 -20.15
C LYS A 14 13.91 36.46 -20.64
N PRO A 15 13.10 36.06 -21.64
CA PRO A 15 12.04 36.91 -22.17
C PRO A 15 11.07 37.38 -21.06
N LYS A 16 10.74 38.68 -21.09
CA LYS A 16 9.98 39.36 -20.02
C LYS A 16 8.47 39.09 -20.08
N SER A 17 7.94 38.60 -21.21
CA SER A 17 6.53 38.24 -21.39
C SER A 17 6.30 36.77 -21.04
N ASN A 18 5.27 36.49 -20.24
CA ASN A 18 4.82 35.11 -20.04
C ASN A 18 4.20 34.60 -21.34
N PRO A 19 4.61 33.43 -21.85
CA PRO A 19 4.07 32.91 -23.10
C PRO A 19 2.60 32.51 -22.90
N LYS A 20 1.78 32.72 -23.92
CA LYS A 20 0.38 32.27 -23.88
C LYS A 20 0.37 30.74 -23.97
N LEU A 21 -0.21 30.11 -22.95
CA LEU A 21 -0.37 28.67 -22.91
C LEU A 21 -1.32 28.22 -24.02
N GLY A 22 -0.80 27.45 -24.99
CA GLY A 22 -1.60 26.85 -26.03
C GLY A 22 -2.44 25.68 -25.51
N PHE A 23 -3.52 25.34 -26.24
CA PHE A 23 -4.35 24.16 -25.97
C PHE A 23 -3.53 22.86 -25.86
N PHE A 24 -2.43 22.78 -26.62
CA PHE A 24 -1.50 21.66 -26.60
C PHE A 24 -0.90 21.39 -25.20
N VAL A 25 -0.57 22.43 -24.44
CA VAL A 25 0.01 22.28 -23.09
C VAL A 25 -1.00 21.72 -22.10
N TYR A 26 -2.28 22.08 -22.25
CA TYR A 26 -3.36 21.50 -21.43
C TYR A 26 -3.59 20.01 -21.73
N VAL A 27 -3.52 19.61 -23.01
CA VAL A 27 -3.59 18.19 -23.40
C VAL A 27 -2.38 17.42 -22.89
N LEU A 28 -1.20 18.03 -22.93
CA LEU A 28 0.01 17.42 -22.39
C LEU A 28 -0.07 17.26 -20.86
N ALA A 29 -0.53 18.29 -20.17
CA ALA A 29 -0.74 18.28 -18.73
C ALA A 29 -1.76 17.19 -18.32
N SER A 30 -2.91 17.12 -19.00
CA SER A 30 -3.93 16.12 -18.69
C SER A 30 -3.42 14.70 -18.93
N ALA A 31 -2.74 14.45 -20.04
CA ALA A 31 -2.17 13.15 -20.37
C ALA A 31 -1.14 12.69 -19.33
N ALA A 32 -0.23 13.57 -18.93
CA ALA A 32 0.81 13.24 -17.96
C ALA A 32 0.24 13.01 -16.55
N VAL A 33 -0.79 13.76 -16.16
CA VAL A 33 -1.42 13.63 -14.85
C VAL A 33 -2.14 12.27 -14.69
N ILE A 34 -2.63 11.65 -15.78
CA ILE A 34 -3.20 10.29 -15.74
C ILE A 34 -2.19 9.25 -15.22
N GLY A 35 -0.89 9.42 -15.49
CA GLY A 35 0.15 8.54 -14.96
C GLY A 35 0.20 8.55 -13.43
N GLY A 36 0.01 9.74 -12.82
CA GLY A 36 -0.08 9.89 -11.37
C GLY A 36 -1.33 9.23 -10.82
N PHE A 37 -2.46 9.39 -11.51
CA PHE A 37 -3.72 8.73 -11.16
C PHE A 37 -3.57 7.20 -11.09
N LEU A 38 -2.98 6.58 -12.12
CA LEU A 38 -2.80 5.13 -12.17
C LEU A 38 -1.92 4.61 -11.04
N PHE A 39 -0.86 5.33 -10.70
CA PHE A 39 0.02 4.98 -9.59
C PHE A 39 -0.73 5.00 -8.25
N GLY A 40 -1.49 6.08 -8.01
CA GLY A 40 -2.34 6.20 -6.82
C GLY A 40 -3.42 5.13 -6.74
N TYR A 41 -4.05 4.84 -7.87
CA TYR A 41 -5.12 3.85 -7.96
C TYR A 41 -4.61 2.45 -7.61
N ASP A 42 -3.54 1.97 -8.26
CA ASP A 42 -2.99 0.64 -7.99
C ASP A 42 -2.51 0.49 -6.54
N THR A 43 -1.94 1.55 -5.95
CA THR A 43 -1.48 1.53 -4.56
C THR A 43 -2.63 1.29 -3.59
N SER A 44 -3.77 1.97 -3.78
CA SER A 44 -4.88 1.94 -2.80
C SER A 44 -5.87 0.81 -3.07
N VAL A 45 -6.11 0.44 -4.34
CA VAL A 45 -7.10 -0.59 -4.72
C VAL A 45 -6.77 -1.96 -4.10
N VAL A 46 -5.49 -2.22 -3.85
CA VAL A 46 -5.01 -3.45 -3.18
C VAL A 46 -5.66 -3.63 -1.81
N SER A 47 -5.73 -2.54 -1.03
CA SER A 47 -6.23 -2.53 0.34
C SER A 47 -7.70 -2.93 0.40
N ALA A 48 -8.53 -2.34 -0.48
CA ALA A 48 -9.94 -2.69 -0.59
C ALA A 48 -10.14 -4.13 -1.12
N ALA A 49 -9.32 -4.56 -2.06
CA ALA A 49 -9.44 -5.88 -2.66
C ALA A 49 -8.97 -7.01 -1.73
N MET A 50 -8.00 -6.75 -0.84
CA MET A 50 -7.51 -7.71 0.17
C MET A 50 -8.58 -8.15 1.17
N LEU A 51 -9.61 -7.33 1.40
CA LEU A 51 -10.73 -7.70 2.28
C LEU A 51 -11.58 -8.86 1.73
N TYR A 52 -11.57 -9.09 0.41
CA TYR A 52 -12.42 -10.07 -0.27
C TYR A 52 -11.64 -11.19 -0.97
N MET A 53 -10.41 -10.92 -1.41
CA MET A 53 -9.56 -11.88 -2.13
C MET A 53 -9.33 -13.22 -1.41
N PRO A 54 -9.08 -13.26 -0.08
CA PRO A 54 -8.82 -14.51 0.65
C PRO A 54 -10.00 -15.48 0.67
N ASP A 55 -11.22 -14.95 0.56
CA ASP A 55 -12.45 -15.73 0.66
C ASP A 55 -12.94 -16.27 -0.69
N SER A 56 -12.33 -15.86 -1.80
CA SER A 56 -12.72 -16.26 -3.15
C SER A 56 -12.41 -17.74 -3.44
N PRO A 57 -13.34 -18.52 -4.04
CA PRO A 57 -13.24 -19.98 -4.17
C PRO A 57 -12.07 -20.48 -5.04
N GLY A 58 -11.42 -19.63 -5.85
CA GLY A 58 -10.23 -19.98 -6.64
C GLY A 58 -8.88 -19.63 -6.01
N LEU A 59 -8.88 -18.87 -4.90
CA LEU A 59 -7.64 -18.41 -4.25
C LEU A 59 -7.33 -19.11 -2.92
N LYS A 60 -8.21 -20.01 -2.45
CA LYS A 60 -7.99 -20.81 -1.24
C LYS A 60 -7.01 -21.96 -1.50
N PRO A 61 -6.09 -22.27 -0.55
CA PRO A 61 -5.82 -21.54 0.69
C PRO A 61 -4.94 -20.31 0.47
N MET A 62 -5.36 -19.18 1.06
CA MET A 62 -4.62 -17.92 1.09
C MET A 62 -4.05 -17.70 2.50
N ASN A 63 -2.83 -18.17 2.75
CA ASN A 63 -2.13 -17.86 4.00
C ASN A 63 -1.69 -16.39 4.04
N THR A 64 -1.41 -15.86 5.23
CA THR A 64 -0.90 -14.48 5.43
C THR A 64 0.32 -14.17 4.56
N VAL A 65 1.26 -15.13 4.45
CA VAL A 65 2.45 -15.00 3.59
C VAL A 65 2.07 -14.76 2.11
N TRP A 66 1.01 -15.40 1.61
CA TRP A 66 0.59 -15.19 0.22
C TRP A 66 0.00 -13.79 0.01
N GLN A 67 -0.75 -13.26 0.98
CA GLN A 67 -1.26 -11.89 0.93
C GLN A 67 -0.11 -10.89 0.93
N GLU A 68 0.84 -11.03 1.85
CA GLU A 68 2.03 -10.19 1.95
C GLU A 68 2.87 -10.23 0.65
N VAL A 69 3.04 -11.40 0.05
CA VAL A 69 3.75 -11.54 -1.24
C VAL A 69 3.00 -10.83 -2.37
N ILE A 70 1.68 -10.95 -2.46
CA ILE A 70 0.87 -10.26 -3.48
C ILE A 70 0.94 -8.74 -3.34
N VAL A 71 0.95 -8.23 -2.11
CA VAL A 71 1.05 -6.78 -1.84
C VAL A 71 2.46 -6.26 -2.11
N SER A 72 3.50 -6.98 -1.66
CA SER A 72 4.90 -6.53 -1.72
C SER A 72 5.58 -6.71 -3.09
N ILE A 73 5.11 -7.65 -3.93
CA ILE A 73 5.72 -7.88 -5.24
C ILE A 73 5.56 -6.67 -6.17
N SER A 74 4.44 -5.95 -6.09
CA SER A 74 4.19 -4.75 -6.92
C SER A 74 5.25 -3.65 -6.71
N PRO A 75 5.47 -3.14 -5.48
CA PRO A 75 6.53 -2.14 -5.24
C PRO A 75 7.95 -2.72 -5.46
N GLY A 76 8.16 -4.01 -5.18
CA GLY A 76 9.44 -4.68 -5.49
C GLY A 76 9.77 -4.66 -6.97
N MET A 77 8.80 -4.98 -7.83
CA MET A 77 8.95 -4.94 -9.28
C MET A 77 8.96 -3.50 -9.82
N ALA A 78 8.31 -2.55 -9.14
CA ALA A 78 8.44 -1.12 -9.47
C ALA A 78 9.86 -0.60 -9.24
N ALA A 79 10.55 -1.07 -8.19
CA ALA A 79 11.95 -0.75 -7.98
C ALA A 79 12.82 -1.26 -9.15
N VAL A 80 12.61 -2.50 -9.58
CA VAL A 80 13.31 -3.06 -10.76
C VAL A 80 12.98 -2.28 -12.03
N GLY A 81 11.69 -1.97 -12.26
CA GLY A 81 11.23 -1.20 -13.41
C GLY A 81 11.83 0.21 -13.45
N SER A 82 11.87 0.91 -12.32
CA SER A 82 12.46 2.26 -12.24
C SER A 82 13.96 2.26 -12.58
N LEU A 83 14.72 1.26 -12.13
CA LEU A 83 16.16 1.13 -12.46
C LEU A 83 16.38 0.93 -13.97
N MET A 84 15.53 0.15 -14.64
CA MET A 84 15.61 -0.09 -16.08
C MET A 84 15.09 1.08 -16.93
N SER A 85 14.21 1.90 -16.35
CA SER A 85 13.51 2.96 -17.07
C SER A 85 14.40 4.08 -17.58
N GLY A 86 15.48 4.43 -16.85
CA GLY A 86 16.41 5.48 -17.27
C GLY A 86 17.12 5.15 -18.59
N ALA A 87 17.82 4.02 -18.64
CA ALA A 87 18.52 3.59 -19.86
C ALA A 87 17.55 3.35 -21.03
N SER A 88 16.37 2.82 -20.74
CA SER A 88 15.33 2.59 -21.75
C SER A 88 14.80 3.91 -22.33
N SER A 89 14.59 4.92 -21.49
CA SER A 89 14.09 6.24 -21.88
C SER A 89 15.11 7.03 -22.71
N ASP A 90 16.40 6.88 -22.41
CA ASP A 90 17.46 7.53 -23.19
C ASP A 90 17.58 6.91 -24.59
N TYR A 91 17.46 5.58 -24.70
CA TYR A 91 17.58 4.89 -25.99
C TYR A 91 16.30 4.96 -26.86
N LEU A 92 15.13 4.66 -26.28
CA LEU A 92 13.88 4.53 -27.06
C LEU A 92 13.13 5.86 -27.24
N GLY A 93 13.34 6.81 -26.32
CA GLY A 93 12.53 8.02 -26.16
C GLY A 93 11.53 7.89 -25.02
N ARG A 94 11.19 9.02 -24.38
CA ARG A 94 10.31 9.08 -23.21
C ARG A 94 8.88 8.64 -23.57
N ARG A 95 8.33 9.14 -24.68
CA ARG A 95 6.95 8.84 -25.13
C ARG A 95 6.78 7.35 -25.42
N LYS A 96 7.73 6.73 -26.13
CA LYS A 96 7.63 5.28 -26.45
C LYS A 96 7.66 4.41 -25.20
N VAL A 97 8.47 4.77 -24.22
CA VAL A 97 8.51 4.02 -22.96
C VAL A 97 7.24 4.24 -22.14
N ILE A 98 6.64 5.44 -22.12
CA ILE A 98 5.33 5.67 -21.50
C ILE A 98 4.25 4.84 -22.19
N LEU A 99 4.22 4.79 -23.52
CA LEU A 99 3.29 3.95 -24.29
C LEU A 99 3.44 2.45 -23.94
N GLY A 100 4.69 1.97 -23.90
CA GLY A 100 4.99 0.59 -23.48
C GLY A 100 4.52 0.31 -22.05
N ALA A 101 4.80 1.22 -21.12
CA ALA A 101 4.36 1.10 -19.73
C ALA A 101 2.83 1.09 -19.61
N SER A 102 2.12 1.97 -20.33
CA SER A 102 0.65 1.98 -20.33
C SER A 102 0.07 0.69 -20.89
N ALA A 103 0.64 0.14 -21.97
CA ALA A 103 0.20 -1.14 -22.52
C ALA A 103 0.42 -2.31 -21.54
N VAL A 104 1.60 -2.38 -20.91
CA VAL A 104 1.90 -3.40 -19.88
C VAL A 104 0.98 -3.23 -18.66
N PHE A 105 0.66 -1.99 -18.27
CA PHE A 105 -0.30 -1.71 -17.19
C PHE A 105 -1.69 -2.24 -17.53
N THR A 106 -2.21 -1.94 -18.72
CA THR A 106 -3.53 -2.42 -19.17
C THR A 106 -3.58 -3.95 -19.19
N ILE A 107 -2.54 -4.61 -19.72
CA ILE A 107 -2.44 -6.08 -19.72
C ILE A 107 -2.40 -6.61 -18.29
N GLY A 108 -1.56 -6.02 -17.41
CA GLY A 108 -1.46 -6.42 -16.01
C GLY A 108 -2.80 -6.29 -15.26
N ALA A 109 -3.52 -5.19 -15.48
CA ALA A 109 -4.84 -4.95 -14.88
C ALA A 109 -5.87 -5.98 -15.35
N LEU A 110 -5.90 -6.30 -16.65
CA LEU A 110 -6.78 -7.33 -17.21
C LEU A 110 -6.43 -8.73 -16.71
N VAL A 111 -5.14 -9.06 -16.57
CA VAL A 111 -4.67 -10.34 -16.00
C VAL A 111 -5.10 -10.46 -14.54
N CYS A 112 -4.99 -9.38 -13.74
CA CYS A 112 -5.49 -9.35 -12.37
C CYS A 112 -7.02 -9.56 -12.32
N ALA A 113 -7.78 -8.87 -13.17
CA ALA A 113 -9.24 -9.01 -13.24
C ALA A 113 -9.68 -10.44 -13.66
N ALA A 114 -8.99 -11.04 -14.63
CA ALA A 114 -9.27 -12.38 -15.14
C ALA A 114 -8.65 -13.50 -14.28
N SER A 115 -7.96 -13.18 -13.19
CA SER A 115 -7.18 -14.16 -12.43
C SER A 115 -8.05 -15.25 -11.79
N VAL A 116 -7.86 -16.51 -12.20
CA VAL A 116 -8.55 -17.68 -11.60
C VAL A 116 -7.73 -18.34 -10.51
N ASN A 117 -6.40 -18.19 -10.56
CA ASN A 117 -5.44 -18.77 -9.64
C ASN A 117 -4.57 -17.68 -8.99
N LYS A 118 -4.08 -17.93 -7.77
CA LYS A 118 -3.16 -17.02 -7.07
C LYS A 118 -1.88 -16.68 -7.85
N ILE A 119 -1.37 -17.62 -8.64
CA ILE A 119 -0.17 -17.41 -9.48
C ILE A 119 -0.46 -16.43 -10.61
N MET A 120 -1.64 -16.51 -11.24
CA MET A 120 -2.03 -15.59 -12.30
C MET A 120 -2.19 -14.17 -11.77
N LEU A 121 -2.75 -14.02 -10.57
CA LEU A 121 -2.81 -12.74 -9.86
C LEU A 121 -1.40 -12.20 -9.57
N LEU A 122 -0.49 -13.05 -9.08
CA LEU A 122 0.90 -12.66 -8.83
C LEU A 122 1.60 -12.15 -10.10
N VAL A 123 1.41 -12.84 -11.23
CA VAL A 123 1.95 -12.42 -12.53
C VAL A 123 1.37 -11.06 -12.95
N GLY A 124 0.06 -10.85 -12.78
CA GLY A 124 -0.58 -9.57 -13.04
C GLY A 124 0.02 -8.44 -12.19
N ARG A 125 0.29 -8.70 -10.91
CA ARG A 125 0.95 -7.74 -10.00
C ARG A 125 2.40 -7.43 -10.40
N ILE A 126 3.14 -8.44 -10.86
CA ILE A 126 4.49 -8.23 -11.40
C ILE A 126 4.44 -7.28 -12.59
N LEU A 127 3.51 -7.50 -13.53
CA LEU A 127 3.36 -6.63 -14.70
C LEU A 127 2.96 -5.20 -14.31
N LEU A 128 1.99 -5.04 -13.41
CA LEU A 128 1.57 -3.74 -12.88
C LEU A 128 2.73 -3.01 -12.20
N GLY A 129 3.48 -3.71 -11.34
CA GLY A 129 4.65 -3.17 -10.66
C GLY A 129 5.72 -2.65 -11.63
N ILE A 130 6.09 -3.45 -12.63
CA ILE A 130 7.04 -3.02 -13.67
C ILE A 130 6.52 -1.75 -14.37
N ALA A 131 5.27 -1.77 -14.85
CA ALA A 131 4.68 -0.65 -15.57
C ALA A 131 4.66 0.65 -14.75
N ILE A 132 4.30 0.55 -13.46
CA ILE A 132 4.34 1.66 -12.51
C ILE A 132 5.76 2.18 -12.31
N GLY A 133 6.75 1.29 -12.21
CA GLY A 133 8.16 1.66 -12.10
C GLY A 133 8.63 2.52 -13.28
N PHE A 134 8.27 2.13 -14.51
CA PHE A 134 8.55 2.92 -15.71
C PHE A 134 7.80 4.26 -15.72
N ALA A 135 6.50 4.25 -15.42
CA ALA A 135 5.68 5.46 -15.46
C ALA A 135 6.11 6.49 -14.39
N SER A 136 6.38 6.05 -13.16
CA SER A 136 6.73 6.94 -12.03
C SER A 136 8.04 7.70 -12.23
N MET A 137 9.01 7.12 -12.95
CA MET A 137 10.27 7.79 -13.27
C MET A 137 10.16 8.67 -14.52
N ILE A 138 9.51 8.18 -15.58
CA ILE A 138 9.57 8.84 -16.89
C ILE A 138 8.53 9.96 -17.02
N VAL A 139 7.34 9.83 -16.42
CA VAL A 139 6.30 10.86 -16.56
C VAL A 139 6.73 12.22 -15.99
N PRO A 140 7.34 12.32 -14.79
CA PRO A 140 7.87 13.59 -14.29
C PRO A 140 9.02 14.15 -15.14
N VAL A 141 9.85 13.27 -15.74
CA VAL A 141 10.94 13.67 -16.65
C VAL A 141 10.35 14.23 -17.94
N TYR A 142 9.37 13.54 -18.53
CA TYR A 142 8.64 13.99 -19.71
C TYR A 142 8.01 15.37 -19.46
N LEU A 143 7.25 15.53 -18.37
CA LEU A 143 6.69 16.82 -17.94
C LEU A 143 7.78 17.88 -17.78
N GLY A 144 8.91 17.51 -17.19
CA GLY A 144 10.01 18.43 -16.99
C GLY A 144 10.68 18.91 -18.27
N GLU A 145 10.73 18.07 -19.31
CA GLU A 145 11.37 18.36 -20.58
C GLU A 145 10.43 19.00 -21.60
N THR A 146 9.10 18.86 -21.45
CA THR A 146 8.12 19.43 -22.39
C THR A 146 7.35 20.61 -21.83
N ALA A 147 7.26 20.76 -20.51
CA ALA A 147 6.50 21.86 -19.92
C ALA A 147 7.27 23.18 -20.03
N PRO A 148 6.57 24.29 -20.31
CA PRO A 148 7.21 25.59 -20.31
C PRO A 148 7.69 25.97 -18.91
N THR A 149 8.82 26.66 -18.85
CA THR A 149 9.59 26.90 -17.62
C THR A 149 8.79 27.51 -16.46
N HIS A 150 7.79 28.35 -16.76
CA HIS A 150 6.98 29.06 -15.77
C HIS A 150 5.92 28.21 -15.05
N ILE A 151 5.40 27.13 -15.66
CA ILE A 151 4.40 26.22 -15.03
C ILE A 151 4.93 24.82 -14.75
N ARG A 152 6.17 24.51 -15.14
CA ARG A 152 6.78 23.18 -14.93
C ARG A 152 6.65 22.69 -13.48
N GLY A 153 6.91 23.56 -12.50
CA GLY A 153 6.78 23.21 -11.08
C GLY A 153 5.36 22.85 -10.67
N MET A 154 4.36 23.57 -11.19
CA MET A 154 2.95 23.31 -10.96
C MET A 154 2.51 21.98 -11.58
N LEU A 155 2.99 21.64 -12.78
CA LEU A 155 2.66 20.38 -13.44
C LEU A 155 3.24 19.16 -12.72
N VAL A 156 4.48 19.26 -12.23
CA VAL A 156 5.09 18.20 -11.40
C VAL A 156 4.33 18.03 -10.09
N ALA A 157 3.87 19.13 -9.48
CA ALA A 157 3.03 19.06 -8.29
C ALA A 157 1.64 18.48 -8.59
N ALA A 158 1.04 18.80 -9.74
CA ALA A 158 -0.23 18.23 -10.20
C ALA A 158 -0.14 16.71 -10.38
N PHE A 159 0.98 16.20 -10.93
CA PHE A 159 1.26 14.77 -10.99
C PHE A 159 1.21 14.13 -9.59
N ALA A 160 1.87 14.74 -8.60
CA ALA A 160 1.87 14.24 -7.23
C ALA A 160 0.48 14.30 -6.56
N LEU A 161 -0.29 15.38 -6.77
CA LEU A 161 -1.67 15.50 -6.28
C LEU A 161 -2.58 14.44 -6.88
N MET A 162 -2.37 14.08 -8.15
CA MET A 162 -3.17 13.07 -8.81
C MET A 162 -2.91 11.65 -8.30
N ILE A 163 -1.73 11.40 -7.71
CA ILE A 163 -1.47 10.16 -6.97
C ILE A 163 -2.46 10.06 -5.80
N SER A 164 -2.54 11.09 -4.95
CA SER A 164 -3.49 11.07 -3.83
C SER A 164 -4.95 11.04 -4.31
N PHE A 165 -5.28 11.73 -5.40
CA PHE A 165 -6.62 11.65 -5.99
C PHE A 165 -6.96 10.24 -6.48
N GLY A 166 -6.01 9.56 -7.14
CA GLY A 166 -6.16 8.17 -7.57
C GLY A 166 -6.44 7.22 -6.40
N GLN A 167 -5.81 7.45 -5.24
CA GLN A 167 -6.05 6.66 -4.03
C GLN A 167 -7.47 6.83 -3.48
N VAL A 168 -8.01 8.06 -3.51
CA VAL A 168 -9.41 8.35 -3.13
C VAL A 168 -10.37 7.61 -4.06
N VAL A 169 -10.16 7.74 -5.37
CA VAL A 169 -11.01 7.08 -6.36
C VAL A 169 -10.93 5.55 -6.24
N ALA A 170 -9.76 4.99 -5.96
CA ALA A 170 -9.62 3.56 -5.70
C ALA A 170 -10.43 3.09 -4.49
N ASN A 171 -10.43 3.83 -3.38
CA ASN A 171 -11.24 3.45 -2.22
C ASN A 171 -12.75 3.67 -2.43
N ILE A 172 -13.15 4.71 -3.17
CA ILE A 172 -14.56 4.93 -3.54
C ILE A 172 -15.05 3.82 -4.47
N THR A 173 -14.28 3.49 -5.51
CA THR A 173 -14.62 2.40 -6.44
C THR A 173 -14.58 1.04 -5.74
N GLY A 174 -13.65 0.83 -4.80
CA GLY A 174 -13.62 -0.32 -3.91
C GLY A 174 -14.91 -0.45 -3.08
N GLY A 175 -15.38 0.67 -2.51
CA GLY A 175 -16.64 0.72 -1.77
C GLY A 175 -17.87 0.48 -2.65
N ALA A 176 -17.89 1.04 -3.86
CA ALA A 176 -18.99 0.87 -4.80
C ALA A 176 -19.09 -0.57 -5.33
N PHE A 177 -17.98 -1.16 -5.76
CA PHE A 177 -17.93 -2.53 -6.27
C PHE A 177 -18.07 -3.60 -5.18
N SER A 178 -17.83 -3.23 -3.91
CA SER A 178 -18.11 -4.10 -2.76
C SER A 178 -19.60 -4.48 -2.66
N TYR A 179 -20.53 -3.65 -3.15
CA TYR A 179 -21.97 -3.97 -3.17
C TYR A 179 -22.37 -4.95 -4.29
N ILE A 180 -21.50 -5.17 -5.29
CA ILE A 180 -21.76 -6.02 -6.46
C ILE A 180 -20.93 -7.30 -6.32
N ASP A 181 -21.54 -8.38 -5.82
CA ASP A 181 -20.93 -9.70 -5.65
C ASP A 181 -19.46 -9.66 -5.15
N PRO A 182 -19.24 -9.22 -3.90
CA PRO A 182 -17.91 -8.87 -3.38
C PRO A 182 -16.87 -10.00 -3.51
N TYR A 183 -17.31 -11.25 -3.35
CA TYR A 183 -16.42 -12.42 -3.27
C TYR A 183 -16.00 -13.00 -4.63
N ASN A 184 -16.78 -12.75 -5.69
CA ASN A 184 -16.55 -13.34 -7.01
C ASN A 184 -16.17 -12.31 -8.07
N ILE A 185 -16.87 -11.16 -8.10
CA ILE A 185 -16.79 -10.20 -9.21
C ILE A 185 -16.29 -8.83 -8.71
N GLY A 186 -16.69 -8.40 -7.51
CA GLY A 186 -16.36 -7.07 -6.98
C GLY A 186 -14.87 -6.73 -7.03
N TRP A 187 -14.01 -7.56 -6.44
CA TRP A 187 -12.55 -7.32 -6.45
C TRP A 187 -11.92 -7.41 -7.85
N ARG A 188 -12.49 -8.20 -8.77
CA ARG A 188 -12.02 -8.27 -10.16
C ARG A 188 -12.33 -6.98 -10.90
N LEU A 189 -13.53 -6.42 -10.68
CA LEU A 189 -13.93 -5.14 -11.25
C LEU A 189 -13.08 -3.98 -10.76
N MET A 190 -12.62 -4.03 -9.50
CA MET A 190 -11.68 -3.05 -8.96
C MET A 190 -10.38 -3.00 -9.80
N PHE A 191 -9.80 -4.15 -10.15
CA PHE A 191 -8.63 -4.18 -11.04
C PHE A 191 -8.98 -3.86 -12.49
N ALA A 192 -10.13 -4.32 -13.00
CA ALA A 192 -10.57 -4.05 -14.36
C ALA A 192 -10.79 -2.54 -14.61
N PHE A 193 -11.28 -1.81 -13.62
CA PHE A 193 -11.45 -0.36 -13.71
C PHE A 193 -10.13 0.36 -13.95
N ALA A 194 -9.00 -0.15 -13.44
CA ALA A 194 -7.67 0.42 -13.68
C ALA A 194 -7.22 0.29 -15.16
N ALA A 195 -7.79 -0.65 -15.91
CA ALA A 195 -7.52 -0.81 -17.34
C ALA A 195 -8.07 0.36 -18.19
N VAL A 196 -9.17 0.99 -17.74
CA VAL A 196 -9.80 2.11 -18.47
C VAL A 196 -8.90 3.36 -18.53
N PRO A 197 -8.44 3.95 -17.41
CA PRO A 197 -7.56 5.11 -17.44
C PRO A 197 -6.20 4.81 -18.07
N SER A 198 -5.69 3.57 -17.98
CA SER A 198 -4.43 3.21 -18.65
C SER A 198 -4.56 3.13 -20.16
N LEU A 199 -5.70 2.66 -20.67
CA LEU A 199 -6.01 2.70 -22.10
C LEU A 199 -6.18 4.14 -22.59
N ILE A 200 -6.84 4.99 -21.81
CA ILE A 200 -6.95 6.43 -22.13
C ILE A 200 -5.56 7.06 -22.21
N GLN A 201 -4.69 6.79 -21.23
CA GLN A 201 -3.31 7.27 -21.27
C GLN A 201 -2.57 6.77 -22.52
N PHE A 202 -2.70 5.49 -22.86
CA PHE A 202 -2.08 4.92 -24.06
C PHE A 202 -2.53 5.64 -25.34
N ILE A 203 -3.83 5.91 -25.48
CA ILE A 203 -4.39 6.63 -26.62
C ILE A 203 -3.89 8.09 -26.63
N CYS A 204 -3.88 8.77 -25.49
CA CYS A 204 -3.37 10.15 -25.41
C CYS A 204 -1.91 10.25 -25.87
N PHE A 205 -1.03 9.40 -25.32
CA PHE A 205 0.40 9.42 -25.68
C PHE A 205 0.69 8.98 -27.12
N MET A 206 -0.28 8.37 -27.81
CA MET A 206 -0.18 8.08 -29.24
C MET A 206 -0.20 9.35 -30.08
N PHE A 207 -0.87 10.42 -29.62
CA PHE A 207 -0.95 11.70 -30.34
C PHE A 207 0.05 12.76 -29.85
N LEU A 208 0.67 12.56 -28.68
CA LEU A 208 1.67 13.48 -28.15
C LEU A 208 3.03 13.32 -28.88
N PRO A 209 3.81 14.38 -29.03
CA PRO A 209 5.18 14.31 -29.52
C PRO A 209 6.16 13.79 -28.46
N GLU A 210 7.36 13.47 -28.92
CA GLU A 210 8.51 13.14 -28.07
C GLU A 210 9.09 14.41 -27.41
N THR A 211 9.94 14.26 -26.39
CA THR A 211 10.49 15.44 -25.70
C THR A 211 11.48 16.20 -26.59
N PRO A 212 11.45 17.55 -26.59
CA PRO A 212 12.32 18.36 -27.45
C PRO A 212 13.81 18.08 -27.18
N ARG A 213 14.16 17.84 -25.91
CA ARG A 213 15.52 17.51 -25.52
C ARG A 213 16.01 16.17 -26.10
N TRP A 214 15.19 15.12 -26.04
CA TRP A 214 15.55 13.83 -26.64
C TRP A 214 15.63 13.91 -28.17
N LEU A 215 14.75 14.68 -28.81
CA LEU A 215 14.80 14.91 -30.26
C LEU A 215 16.12 15.59 -30.68
N TYR A 216 16.55 16.61 -29.93
CA TYR A 216 17.81 17.30 -30.20
C TYR A 216 19.03 16.38 -29.98
N GLU A 217 19.06 15.63 -28.88
CA GLU A 217 20.15 14.69 -28.57
C GLU A 217 20.30 13.58 -29.64
N ASN A 218 19.23 13.23 -30.36
CA ASN A 218 19.25 12.26 -31.46
C ASN A 218 19.42 12.88 -32.87
N GLY A 219 19.67 14.19 -32.97
CA GLY A 219 19.95 14.87 -34.22
C GLY A 219 18.73 15.35 -35.02
N TYR A 220 17.52 15.31 -34.43
CA TYR A 220 16.28 15.77 -35.07
C TYR A 220 15.99 17.26 -34.77
N GLU A 221 16.92 18.15 -35.11
CA GLU A 221 16.84 19.58 -34.76
C GLU A 221 15.59 20.29 -35.29
N PHE A 222 15.18 19.96 -36.53
CA PHE A 222 13.96 20.51 -37.13
C PHE A 222 12.69 20.10 -36.37
N GLU A 223 12.61 18.83 -35.95
CA GLU A 223 11.47 18.34 -35.16
C GLU A 223 11.45 18.95 -33.76
N THR A 224 12.62 19.14 -33.14
CA THR A 224 12.75 19.84 -31.85
C THR A 224 12.12 21.22 -31.93
N ARG A 225 12.45 22.00 -32.97
CA ARG A 225 11.90 23.34 -33.16
C ARG A 225 10.39 23.31 -33.37
N ALA A 226 9.89 22.36 -34.16
CA ALA A 226 8.45 22.20 -34.39
C ALA A 226 7.66 21.80 -33.12
N VAL A 227 8.26 21.01 -32.22
CA VAL A 227 7.65 20.67 -30.93
C VAL A 227 7.65 21.87 -29.99
N LEU A 228 8.75 22.62 -29.91
CA LEU A 228 8.84 23.83 -29.10
C LEU A 228 7.85 24.90 -29.56
N GLU A 229 7.68 25.06 -30.88
CA GLU A 229 6.68 25.99 -31.45
C GLU A 229 5.26 25.63 -31.03
N LYS A 230 4.92 24.32 -30.92
CA LYS A 230 3.63 23.86 -30.39
C LYS A 230 3.48 24.11 -28.89
N VAL A 231 4.55 23.91 -28.10
CA VAL A 231 4.54 24.14 -26.65
C VAL A 231 4.35 25.62 -26.32
N TYR A 232 5.07 26.49 -27.01
CA TYR A 232 5.05 27.94 -26.80
C TYR A 232 4.04 28.67 -27.70
N ASN A 233 3.16 27.94 -28.38
CA ASN A 233 2.06 28.49 -29.20
C ASN A 233 2.54 29.53 -30.24
N GLY A 234 3.66 29.27 -30.90
CA GLY A 234 4.24 30.13 -31.94
C GLY A 234 5.07 31.32 -31.44
N ASP A 235 5.36 31.41 -30.14
CA ASP A 235 6.19 32.48 -29.59
C ASP A 235 7.68 32.27 -29.92
N LYS A 236 8.15 32.95 -30.97
CA LYS A 236 9.50 32.74 -31.53
C LYS A 236 10.63 33.07 -30.56
N GLU A 237 10.43 34.06 -29.68
CA GLU A 237 11.45 34.49 -28.71
C GLU A 237 11.68 33.40 -27.66
N TRP A 238 10.61 32.80 -27.16
CA TRP A 238 10.69 31.67 -26.23
C TRP A 238 11.24 30.39 -26.86
N VAL A 239 10.87 30.11 -28.11
CA VAL A 239 11.39 28.93 -28.83
C VAL A 239 12.90 29.04 -29.03
N GLU A 240 13.41 30.21 -29.41
CA GLU A 240 14.85 30.41 -29.62
C GLU A 240 15.63 30.34 -28.30
N TYR A 241 15.10 30.95 -27.24
CA TYR A 241 15.67 30.88 -25.89
C TYR A 241 15.79 29.42 -25.38
N GLU A 242 14.72 28.63 -25.51
CA GLU A 242 14.74 27.23 -25.07
C GLU A 242 15.66 26.36 -25.96
N MET A 243 15.73 26.64 -27.27
CA MET A 243 16.68 25.98 -28.17
C MET A 243 18.13 26.25 -27.74
N GLU A 244 18.49 27.50 -27.47
CA GLU A 244 19.83 27.86 -26.98
C GLU A 244 20.15 27.17 -25.64
N GLU A 245 19.19 27.09 -24.71
CA GLU A 245 19.38 26.40 -23.43
C GLU A 245 19.65 24.90 -23.65
N ILE A 246 18.93 24.24 -24.56
CA ILE A 246 19.15 22.83 -24.92
C ILE A 246 20.52 22.63 -25.58
N ILE A 247 20.92 23.52 -26.50
CA ILE A 247 22.22 23.47 -27.19
C ILE A 247 23.36 23.63 -26.19
N ALA A 248 23.30 24.67 -25.34
CA ALA A 248 24.30 24.94 -24.32
C ALA A 248 24.45 23.76 -23.35
N PHE A 249 23.33 23.18 -22.91
CA PHE A 249 23.34 22.00 -22.04
C PHE A 249 23.97 20.77 -22.73
N SER A 250 23.67 20.54 -24.01
CA SER A 250 24.24 19.43 -24.78
C SER A 250 25.75 19.60 -25.02
N GLU A 251 26.21 20.83 -25.27
CA GLU A 251 27.65 21.12 -25.37
C GLU A 251 28.39 20.92 -24.05
N GLU A 252 27.80 21.35 -22.93
CA GLU A 252 28.39 21.15 -21.60
C GLU A 252 28.52 19.65 -21.28
N GLN A 253 27.47 18.87 -21.57
CA GLN A 253 27.50 17.40 -21.47
C GLN A 253 28.59 16.77 -22.34
N LYS A 254 28.75 17.21 -23.59
CA LYS A 254 29.81 16.70 -24.49
C LYS A 254 31.20 17.04 -23.97
N LYS A 255 31.43 18.28 -23.54
CA LYS A 255 32.69 18.74 -22.95
C LYS A 255 33.02 17.96 -21.66
N GLU A 256 32.03 17.66 -20.83
CA GLU A 256 32.22 16.85 -19.62
C GLU A 256 32.51 15.39 -19.96
N ASN A 257 31.81 14.82 -20.95
CA ASN A 257 32.04 13.45 -21.42
C ASN A 257 33.43 13.25 -22.03
N GLU A 258 33.90 14.22 -22.81
CA GLU A 258 35.24 14.23 -23.39
C GLU A 258 36.33 14.34 -22.31
N LYS A 259 36.16 15.24 -21.33
CA LYS A 259 37.09 15.39 -20.21
C LYS A 259 37.22 14.13 -19.36
N LEU A 260 36.15 13.36 -19.22
CA LEU A 260 36.12 12.16 -18.39
C LEU A 260 36.56 10.89 -19.14
N GLY A 261 36.72 10.92 -20.47
CA GLY A 261 37.19 9.80 -21.28
C GLY A 261 36.40 8.49 -21.08
N TYR A 262 35.13 8.59 -20.69
CA TYR A 262 34.40 7.46 -20.09
C TYR A 262 33.32 6.91 -21.01
N GLN A 263 33.53 5.70 -21.53
CA GLN A 263 32.54 4.87 -22.25
C GLN A 263 31.80 3.88 -21.32
N GLY A 264 31.77 4.15 -20.01
CA GLY A 264 31.08 3.30 -19.03
C GLY A 264 29.61 3.72 -18.78
N PRO A 265 28.78 2.84 -18.19
CA PRO A 265 27.39 3.15 -17.87
C PRO A 265 27.26 4.36 -16.93
N VAL A 266 26.21 5.17 -17.11
CA VAL A 266 25.96 6.46 -16.44
C VAL A 266 26.07 6.38 -14.91
N ILE A 267 25.69 5.25 -14.31
CA ILE A 267 25.83 4.97 -12.86
C ILE A 267 27.28 5.17 -12.36
N TRP A 268 28.27 4.74 -13.13
CA TRP A 268 29.68 4.83 -12.72
C TRP A 268 30.22 6.26 -12.81
N ARG A 269 29.67 7.07 -13.72
CA ARG A 269 29.96 8.50 -13.80
C ARG A 269 29.40 9.24 -12.58
N VAL A 270 28.14 8.95 -12.23
CA VAL A 270 27.46 9.54 -11.06
C VAL A 270 28.21 9.25 -9.76
N LEU A 271 28.71 8.02 -9.59
CA LEU A 271 29.46 7.63 -8.39
C LEU A 271 30.83 8.32 -8.27
N LYS A 272 31.47 8.67 -9.39
CA LYS A 272 32.80 9.31 -9.39
C LYS A 272 32.75 10.82 -9.20
N THR A 273 31.67 11.48 -9.61
CA THR A 273 31.55 12.94 -9.47
C THR A 273 31.09 13.30 -8.06
N PRO A 274 31.93 13.90 -7.20
CA PRO A 274 31.65 14.06 -5.76
C PRO A 274 30.44 14.96 -5.49
N HIS A 275 30.17 15.95 -6.33
CA HIS A 275 28.99 16.81 -6.20
C HIS A 275 27.69 16.05 -6.52
N VAL A 276 27.69 15.22 -7.56
CA VAL A 276 26.51 14.44 -7.98
C VAL A 276 26.26 13.31 -6.98
N LEU A 277 27.31 12.68 -6.45
CA LEU A 277 27.19 11.68 -5.39
C LEU A 277 26.53 12.25 -4.13
N LYS A 278 26.90 13.45 -3.69
CA LYS A 278 26.26 14.13 -2.55
C LYS A 278 24.77 14.38 -2.81
N ALA A 279 24.42 14.86 -4.00
CA ALA A 279 23.02 15.11 -4.38
C ALA A 279 22.20 13.80 -4.45
N CYS A 280 22.78 12.75 -5.04
CA CYS A 280 22.18 11.42 -5.12
C CYS A 280 21.97 10.83 -3.72
N PHE A 281 22.98 10.90 -2.85
CA PHE A 281 22.89 10.41 -1.47
C PHE A 281 21.79 11.12 -0.68
N ILE A 282 21.73 12.46 -0.73
CA ILE A 282 20.69 13.23 -0.03
C ILE A 282 19.30 12.88 -0.58
N GLY A 283 19.14 12.78 -1.90
CA GLY A 283 17.87 12.42 -2.53
C GLY A 283 17.41 11.00 -2.19
N SER A 284 18.32 10.02 -2.24
CA SER A 284 18.04 8.63 -1.88
C SER A 284 17.70 8.48 -0.40
N MET A 285 18.42 9.16 0.50
CA MET A 285 18.10 9.16 1.94
C MET A 285 16.74 9.80 2.21
N LEU A 286 16.40 10.89 1.51
CA LEU A 286 15.10 11.54 1.67
C LEU A 286 13.95 10.58 1.27
N GLN A 287 14.09 9.84 0.17
CA GLN A 287 13.10 8.82 -0.22
C GLN A 287 13.10 7.60 0.69
N ALA A 288 14.24 7.18 1.20
CA ALA A 288 14.30 6.12 2.20
C ALA A 288 13.54 6.52 3.46
N PHE A 289 13.74 7.74 3.99
CA PHE A 289 13.00 8.23 5.15
C PHE A 289 11.50 8.35 4.90
N GLN A 290 11.09 8.78 3.70
CA GLN A 290 9.68 8.83 3.33
C GLN A 290 9.02 7.44 3.39
N GLN A 291 9.71 6.40 2.93
CA GLN A 291 9.18 5.02 2.95
C GLN A 291 9.25 4.39 4.34
N LEU A 292 10.35 4.60 5.08
CA LEU A 292 10.55 4.08 6.44
C LEU A 292 9.58 4.67 7.46
N ALA A 293 9.01 5.85 7.19
CA ALA A 293 7.91 6.40 7.98
C ALA A 293 6.65 5.51 7.97
N GLY A 294 6.56 4.51 7.07
CA GLY A 294 5.53 3.48 7.09
C GLY A 294 4.21 3.90 6.44
N ILE A 295 4.19 4.97 5.64
CA ILE A 295 2.96 5.46 4.98
C ILE A 295 2.31 4.39 4.09
N ASN A 296 3.12 3.63 3.35
CA ASN A 296 2.62 2.55 2.49
C ASN A 296 2.07 1.37 3.28
N THR A 297 2.63 1.05 4.46
CA THR A 297 2.06 0.04 5.35
C THR A 297 0.66 0.45 5.81
N ILE A 298 0.50 1.71 6.22
CA ILE A 298 -0.81 2.24 6.61
C ILE A 298 -1.76 2.14 5.42
N LEU A 299 -1.38 2.63 4.23
CA LEU A 299 -2.26 2.63 3.06
C LEU A 299 -2.66 1.23 2.58
N TYR A 300 -1.71 0.28 2.50
CA TYR A 300 -1.98 -1.08 2.03
C TYR A 300 -2.83 -1.89 3.00
N TYR A 301 -2.67 -1.69 4.31
CA TYR A 301 -3.35 -2.47 5.34
C TYR A 301 -4.43 -1.65 6.08
N THR A 302 -4.83 -0.49 5.55
CA THR A 302 -5.84 0.38 6.19
C THR A 302 -7.12 -0.39 6.52
N ALA A 303 -7.64 -1.16 5.56
CA ALA A 303 -8.87 -1.93 5.77
C ALA A 303 -8.72 -2.97 6.89
N ASP A 304 -7.60 -3.68 6.94
CA ASP A 304 -7.32 -4.67 7.98
C ASP A 304 -7.12 -4.03 9.35
N ILE A 305 -6.43 -2.89 9.42
CA ILE A 305 -6.24 -2.11 10.64
C ILE A 305 -7.60 -1.65 11.19
N ILE A 306 -8.47 -1.11 10.35
CA ILE A 306 -9.81 -0.68 10.76
C ILE A 306 -10.67 -1.89 11.19
N ARG A 307 -10.52 -3.04 10.54
CA ARG A 307 -11.23 -4.26 10.97
C ARG A 307 -10.73 -4.75 12.33
N SER A 308 -9.43 -4.64 12.59
CA SER A 308 -8.83 -5.04 13.86
C SER A 308 -9.28 -4.19 15.05
N SER A 309 -9.81 -2.97 14.83
CA SER A 309 -10.35 -2.12 15.89
C SER A 309 -11.78 -2.50 16.33
N GLY A 310 -12.35 -3.58 15.80
CA GLY A 310 -13.65 -4.11 16.22
C GLY A 310 -14.82 -3.79 15.28
N ILE A 311 -14.56 -3.14 14.14
CA ILE A 311 -15.59 -2.87 13.12
C ILE A 311 -15.79 -4.13 12.27
N SER A 312 -16.88 -4.85 12.53
CA SER A 312 -17.20 -6.13 11.89
C SER A 312 -17.82 -6.00 10.48
N ASN A 313 -18.33 -4.82 10.12
CA ASN A 313 -18.97 -4.58 8.83
C ASN A 313 -17.95 -4.16 7.75
N ASN A 314 -17.65 -5.07 6.82
CA ASN A 314 -16.73 -4.83 5.70
C ASN A 314 -17.06 -3.55 4.89
N HIS A 315 -18.34 -3.24 4.68
CA HIS A 315 -18.74 -2.00 3.99
C HIS A 315 -18.35 -0.74 4.77
N THR A 316 -18.57 -0.73 6.08
CA THR A 316 -18.23 0.41 6.94
C THR A 316 -16.71 0.63 6.98
N THR A 317 -15.93 -0.46 7.02
CA THR A 317 -14.46 -0.44 6.96
C THR A 317 -13.94 0.27 5.70
N ILE A 318 -14.53 -0.01 4.54
CA ILE A 318 -14.11 0.60 3.27
C ILE A 318 -14.48 2.09 3.25
N TRP A 319 -15.67 2.48 3.72
CA TRP A 319 -16.06 3.90 3.78
C TRP A 319 -15.20 4.71 4.75
N ILE A 320 -14.73 4.13 5.85
CA ILE A 320 -13.75 4.78 6.74
C ILE A 320 -12.39 4.91 6.02
N SER A 321 -12.01 3.93 5.20
CA SER A 321 -10.78 4.00 4.38
C SER A 321 -10.84 5.14 3.34
N VAL A 322 -12.02 5.43 2.79
CA VAL A 322 -12.24 6.60 1.91
C VAL A 322 -11.93 7.91 2.65
N LEU A 323 -12.35 8.05 3.90
CA LEU A 323 -12.06 9.23 4.72
C LEU A 323 -10.55 9.42 4.91
N LEU A 324 -9.81 8.32 5.17
CA LEU A 324 -8.36 8.38 5.29
C LEU A 324 -7.69 8.83 3.98
N SER A 325 -8.14 8.32 2.83
CA SER A 325 -7.63 8.77 1.53
C SER A 325 -7.97 10.22 1.23
N LEU A 326 -9.15 10.71 1.63
CA LEU A 326 -9.51 12.12 1.50
C LEU A 326 -8.56 13.01 2.32
N CYS A 327 -8.24 12.60 3.55
CA CYS A 327 -7.21 13.28 4.35
C CYS A 327 -5.85 13.29 3.64
N ASN A 328 -5.47 12.19 2.98
CA ASN A 328 -4.21 12.14 2.21
C ASN A 328 -4.24 12.97 0.90
N PHE A 329 -5.42 13.23 0.36
CA PHE A 329 -5.59 14.13 -0.79
C PHE A 329 -5.56 15.61 -0.38
N ILE A 330 -6.19 15.96 0.75
CA ILE A 330 -6.25 17.34 1.25
C ILE A 330 -4.92 17.73 1.91
N GLY A 331 -4.26 16.80 2.61
CA GLY A 331 -3.04 17.03 3.38
C GLY A 331 -1.94 17.78 2.61
N PRO A 332 -1.59 17.39 1.37
CA PRO A 332 -0.56 18.05 0.57
C PRO A 332 -0.84 19.52 0.18
N PHE A 333 -2.10 20.00 0.19
CA PHE A 333 -2.40 21.40 -0.16
C PHE A 333 -1.81 22.39 0.84
N ILE A 334 -1.75 22.02 2.12
CA ILE A 334 -1.19 22.85 3.20
C ILE A 334 0.32 23.10 2.97
N PRO A 335 1.19 22.07 2.90
CA PRO A 335 2.61 22.27 2.67
C PRO A 335 2.88 22.86 1.29
N MET A 336 2.09 22.55 0.26
CA MET A 336 2.26 23.14 -1.08
C MET A 336 2.04 24.65 -1.08
N SER A 337 1.10 25.15 -0.27
CA SER A 337 0.87 26.60 -0.11
C SER A 337 1.92 27.29 0.78
N LEU A 338 2.49 26.55 1.75
CA LEU A 338 3.49 27.07 2.67
C LEU A 338 4.93 27.02 2.12
N ILE A 339 5.21 26.17 1.13
CA ILE A 339 6.58 25.88 0.67
C ILE A 339 7.33 27.11 0.17
N GLU A 340 6.62 28.04 -0.47
CA GLU A 340 7.17 29.28 -1.00
C GLU A 340 7.41 30.32 0.10
N ARG A 341 6.62 30.29 1.20
CA ARG A 341 6.68 31.27 2.28
C ARG A 341 7.67 30.90 3.37
N THR A 342 7.66 29.65 3.82
CA THR A 342 8.40 29.19 5.01
C THR A 342 9.71 28.47 4.64
N GLY A 343 9.87 28.10 3.38
CA GLY A 343 11.03 27.36 2.89
C GLY A 343 10.94 25.86 3.15
N ARG A 344 11.64 25.09 2.32
CA ARG A 344 11.51 23.61 2.23
C ARG A 344 12.01 22.85 3.47
N ARG A 345 13.12 23.30 4.08
CA ARG A 345 13.76 22.61 5.21
C ARG A 345 12.92 22.64 6.48
N ILE A 346 12.29 23.77 6.78
CA ILE A 346 11.49 23.96 7.99
C ILE A 346 10.22 23.09 7.93
N ILE A 347 9.55 23.08 6.77
CA ILE A 347 8.35 22.26 6.56
C ILE A 347 8.67 20.77 6.70
N PHE A 348 9.80 20.31 6.16
CA PHE A 348 10.24 18.92 6.30
C PHE A 348 10.46 18.54 7.77
N LEU A 349 11.20 19.36 8.54
CA LEU A 349 11.47 19.09 9.96
C LEU A 349 10.19 19.10 10.81
N PHE A 350 9.27 20.03 10.54
CA PHE A 350 7.97 20.08 11.23
C PHE A 350 7.13 18.84 10.93
N SER A 351 7.11 18.40 9.67
CA SER A 351 6.42 17.17 9.25
C SER A 351 7.00 15.93 9.95
N CYS A 352 8.33 15.81 10.07
CA CYS A 352 8.95 14.72 10.84
C CYS A 352 8.49 14.70 12.30
N GLY A 353 8.42 15.86 12.95
CA GLY A 353 7.90 15.97 14.32
C GLY A 353 6.45 15.50 14.44
N PHE A 354 5.59 15.90 13.50
CA PHE A 354 4.19 15.47 13.47
C PHE A 354 4.06 13.95 13.28
N VAL A 355 4.84 13.36 12.34
CA VAL A 355 4.84 11.91 12.09
C VAL A 355 5.24 11.13 13.34
N VAL A 356 6.26 11.57 14.08
CA VAL A 356 6.66 10.91 15.34
C VAL A 356 5.51 10.90 16.36
N ILE A 357 4.85 12.05 16.55
CA ILE A 357 3.71 12.16 17.48
C ILE A 357 2.56 11.25 17.04
N SER A 358 2.22 11.24 15.75
CA SER A 358 1.15 10.40 15.20
C SER A 358 1.45 8.91 15.33
N LEU A 359 2.69 8.48 15.08
CA LEU A 359 3.10 7.08 15.23
C LEU A 359 3.06 6.63 16.70
N CYS A 360 3.48 7.48 17.64
CA CYS A 360 3.31 7.21 19.07
C CYS A 360 1.83 7.04 19.44
N PHE A 361 0.95 7.89 18.90
CA PHE A 361 -0.49 7.80 19.15
C PHE A 361 -1.09 6.50 18.60
N ILE A 362 -0.74 6.12 17.36
CA ILE A 362 -1.17 4.85 16.76
C ILE A 362 -0.67 3.66 17.60
N GLY A 363 0.60 3.69 18.04
CA GLY A 363 1.17 2.64 18.88
C GLY A 363 0.43 2.47 20.21
N VAL A 364 0.11 3.58 20.90
CA VAL A 364 -0.69 3.57 22.13
C VAL A 364 -2.10 3.05 21.87
N ALA A 365 -2.75 3.47 20.77
CA ALA A 365 -4.09 3.01 20.41
C ALA A 365 -4.14 1.48 20.22
N PHE A 366 -3.15 0.89 19.54
CA PHE A 366 -3.08 -0.57 19.40
C PHE A 366 -2.84 -1.30 20.73
N LEU A 367 -2.07 -0.73 21.65
CA LEU A 367 -1.90 -1.31 22.99
C LEU A 367 -3.22 -1.30 23.77
N LEU A 368 -4.00 -0.23 23.68
CA LEU A 368 -5.31 -0.13 24.32
C LEU A 368 -6.31 -1.12 23.71
N VAL A 369 -6.36 -1.23 22.38
CA VAL A 369 -7.21 -2.21 21.69
C VAL A 369 -6.87 -3.64 22.13
N ASN A 370 -5.58 -3.99 22.29
CA ASN A 370 -5.17 -5.30 22.75
C ASN A 370 -5.50 -5.58 24.22
N HIS A 371 -5.63 -4.54 25.05
CA HIS A 371 -5.99 -4.68 26.46
C HIS A 371 -7.51 -4.89 26.65
N ASP A 372 -8.33 -4.23 25.82
CA ASP A 372 -9.80 -4.28 25.92
C ASP A 372 -10.46 -5.33 25.01
N SER A 373 -9.73 -5.86 24.02
CA SER A 373 -10.26 -6.91 23.13
C SER A 373 -10.16 -8.28 23.79
N ALA A 374 -11.30 -8.84 24.20
CA ALA A 374 -11.40 -10.26 24.53
C ALA A 374 -10.85 -11.09 23.36
N ALA A 375 -9.86 -11.95 23.64
CA ALA A 375 -9.18 -12.78 22.65
C ALA A 375 -10.18 -13.50 21.74
N THR A 376 -10.37 -12.98 20.53
CA THR A 376 -11.12 -13.68 19.50
C THR A 376 -10.17 -14.70 18.89
N TYR A 377 -10.20 -15.92 19.42
CA TYR A 377 -9.46 -17.04 18.85
C TYR A 377 -9.91 -17.24 17.40
N PRO A 378 -8.99 -17.22 16.41
CA PRO A 378 -9.36 -17.48 15.02
C PRO A 378 -9.88 -18.91 14.88
N GLU A 379 -11.04 -19.09 14.22
CA GLU A 379 -11.69 -20.39 13.98
C GLU A 379 -10.87 -21.38 13.13
N ASN A 380 -9.66 -21.04 12.70
CA ASN A 380 -8.92 -21.78 11.67
C ASN A 380 -7.77 -22.64 12.21
N MET A 381 -7.90 -23.23 13.40
CA MET A 381 -7.08 -24.38 13.81
C MET A 381 -7.87 -25.69 13.64
N TYR A 382 -8.51 -25.88 12.49
CA TYR A 382 -9.26 -27.10 12.18
C TYR A 382 -9.08 -27.54 10.72
N SER A 383 -7.95 -28.18 10.43
CA SER A 383 -7.93 -29.26 9.43
C SER A 383 -6.58 -29.99 9.42
N SER A 384 -6.34 -30.86 10.41
CA SER A 384 -5.57 -32.12 10.22
C SER A 384 -5.28 -32.77 11.58
N ASN A 385 -6.26 -33.49 12.13
CA ASN A 385 -6.08 -34.78 12.82
C ASN A 385 -7.42 -35.24 13.40
N SER A 386 -7.92 -36.35 12.87
CA SER A 386 -9.24 -36.93 13.15
C SER A 386 -9.40 -37.58 14.53
N SER A 387 -8.56 -37.22 15.50
CA SER A 387 -8.61 -37.74 16.88
C SER A 387 -8.69 -36.64 17.97
N PHE A 388 -8.63 -35.35 17.60
CA PHE A 388 -8.66 -34.24 18.56
C PHE A 388 -10.01 -33.47 18.61
N ASN A 389 -11.02 -33.95 17.89
CA ASN A 389 -12.28 -33.23 17.65
C ASN A 389 -13.30 -33.31 18.80
N SER A 390 -13.29 -34.36 19.61
CA SER A 390 -14.30 -34.54 20.68
C SER A 390 -13.98 -33.74 21.94
N THR A 391 -12.70 -33.61 22.30
CA THR A 391 -12.27 -32.91 23.53
C THR A 391 -12.41 -31.39 23.41
N PHE A 392 -12.13 -30.82 22.23
CA PHE A 392 -12.18 -29.37 22.04
C PHE A 392 -13.62 -28.85 21.82
N GLN A 393 -14.49 -29.60 21.13
CA GLN A 393 -15.92 -29.25 21.05
C GLN A 393 -16.60 -29.24 22.42
N ASN A 394 -16.18 -30.14 23.31
CA ASN A 394 -16.67 -30.18 24.69
C ASN A 394 -16.12 -29.01 25.53
N ALA A 395 -14.85 -28.62 25.33
CA ALA A 395 -14.27 -27.44 25.99
C ALA A 395 -14.90 -26.12 25.52
N GLN A 396 -15.21 -25.99 24.22
CA GLN A 396 -15.87 -24.82 23.64
C GLN A 396 -17.34 -24.69 24.11
N LYS A 397 -18.04 -25.82 24.30
CA LYS A 397 -19.34 -25.85 24.99
C LYS A 397 -19.20 -25.38 26.44
N CYS A 398 -18.21 -25.87 27.19
CA CYS A 398 -17.97 -25.45 28.57
C CYS A 398 -17.69 -23.94 28.72
N MET A 399 -16.87 -23.33 27.85
CA MET A 399 -16.60 -21.88 27.91
C MET A 399 -17.82 -21.01 27.60
N LYS A 400 -18.73 -21.49 26.74
CA LYS A 400 -20.02 -20.83 26.47
C LYS A 400 -20.93 -20.81 27.72
N TYR A 401 -20.82 -21.83 28.58
CA TYR A 401 -21.55 -21.86 29.85
C TYR A 401 -20.89 -21.00 30.92
N THR A 402 -19.56 -20.87 30.95
CA THR A 402 -18.86 -19.96 31.88
C THR A 402 -19.22 -18.50 31.62
N THR A 403 -19.44 -18.11 30.36
CA THR A 403 -19.91 -16.75 30.00
C THR A 403 -21.37 -16.51 30.39
N VAL A 404 -22.24 -17.53 30.28
CA VAL A 404 -23.63 -17.46 30.77
C VAL A 404 -23.68 -17.39 32.30
N ILE A 405 -22.81 -18.09 33.01
CA ILE A 405 -22.70 -18.03 34.48
C ILE A 405 -22.17 -16.66 34.94
N ASN A 406 -21.22 -16.07 34.21
CA ASN A 406 -20.65 -14.76 34.56
C ASN A 406 -21.61 -13.58 34.28
N GLN A 407 -22.59 -13.75 33.38
CA GLN A 407 -23.60 -12.73 33.08
C GLN A 407 -24.84 -12.79 33.98
N ASN A 408 -25.10 -13.92 34.65
CA ASN A 408 -26.34 -14.17 35.39
C ASN A 408 -26.20 -14.23 36.92
N CYS A 409 -25.13 -13.69 37.50
CA CYS A 409 -25.08 -13.46 38.96
C CYS A 409 -25.27 -11.98 39.33
N PRO A 410 -26.49 -11.45 39.24
CA PRO A 410 -27.10 -10.67 40.29
C PRO A 410 -27.97 -11.59 41.18
N GLU A 411 -28.25 -11.13 42.39
CA GLU A 411 -28.81 -11.87 43.52
C GLU A 411 -30.05 -12.74 43.23
N SER A 412 -30.11 -13.85 43.96
CA SER A 412 -31.28 -14.67 44.30
C SER A 412 -31.91 -15.63 43.25
N GLU A 413 -32.02 -16.89 43.68
CA GLU A 413 -32.79 -18.02 43.12
C GLU A 413 -32.26 -18.70 41.84
N LEU A 414 -31.24 -19.54 42.00
CA LEU A 414 -31.01 -20.67 41.10
C LEU A 414 -31.71 -21.92 41.65
N PHE A 415 -32.69 -22.47 40.91
CA PHE A 415 -33.45 -23.68 41.28
C PHE A 415 -32.58 -24.97 41.27
N GLU A 416 -32.85 -25.92 42.18
CA GLU A 416 -32.14 -27.22 42.32
C GLU A 416 -32.03 -28.03 41.02
N SER A 417 -32.96 -27.87 40.08
CA SER A 417 -32.99 -28.59 38.80
C SER A 417 -31.90 -28.14 37.83
N GLU A 418 -31.51 -26.86 37.84
CA GLU A 418 -30.45 -26.35 36.97
C GLU A 418 -29.06 -26.77 37.45
N LEU A 419 -28.87 -26.89 38.78
CA LEU A 419 -27.65 -27.43 39.38
C LEU A 419 -27.38 -28.88 38.98
N SER A 420 -28.42 -29.71 38.87
CA SER A 420 -28.30 -31.13 38.51
C SER A 420 -27.89 -31.33 37.04
N CYS A 421 -28.35 -30.43 36.16
CA CYS A 421 -27.97 -30.43 34.74
C CYS A 421 -26.49 -30.02 34.58
N ILE A 422 -26.06 -28.98 35.30
CA ILE A 422 -24.67 -28.52 35.33
C ILE A 422 -23.74 -29.58 35.94
N ARG A 423 -24.17 -30.26 37.02
CA ARG A 423 -23.48 -31.39 37.66
C ARG A 423 -23.18 -32.52 36.68
N THR A 424 -24.13 -32.87 35.81
CA THR A 424 -23.99 -33.99 34.88
C THR A 424 -23.05 -33.65 33.71
N VAL A 425 -23.12 -32.41 33.22
CA VAL A 425 -22.34 -31.96 32.05
C VAL A 425 -20.86 -31.71 32.41
N LEU A 426 -20.56 -31.16 33.59
CA LEU A 426 -19.18 -30.96 34.05
C LEU A 426 -18.46 -32.27 34.38
N TYR A 427 -19.20 -33.28 34.88
CA TYR A 427 -18.63 -34.58 35.28
C TYR A 427 -18.21 -35.46 34.08
N GLN A 428 -18.94 -35.37 32.96
CA GLN A 428 -18.66 -36.20 31.79
C GLN A 428 -17.55 -35.66 30.89
N ASN A 429 -17.28 -34.35 30.93
CA ASN A 429 -16.54 -33.69 29.85
C ASN A 429 -15.30 -32.89 30.27
N CYS A 430 -14.96 -32.79 31.56
CA CYS A 430 -13.86 -31.95 32.03
C CYS A 430 -12.73 -32.76 32.72
N PRO A 431 -11.45 -32.61 32.33
CA PRO A 431 -10.33 -33.28 32.99
C PRO A 431 -10.08 -32.74 34.41
N LYS A 432 -9.63 -33.61 35.33
CA LYS A 432 -9.47 -33.31 36.77
C LYS A 432 -8.63 -32.07 37.12
N ALA A 433 -7.70 -31.67 36.25
CA ALA A 433 -6.81 -30.52 36.47
C ALA A 433 -7.48 -29.15 36.24
N GLU A 434 -8.54 -29.11 35.42
CA GLU A 434 -9.32 -27.89 35.17
C GLU A 434 -10.34 -27.65 36.29
N LEU A 435 -10.89 -28.73 36.85
CA LEU A 435 -11.83 -28.68 37.98
C LEU A 435 -11.25 -28.04 39.24
N SER A 436 -9.94 -28.18 39.48
CA SER A 436 -9.27 -27.53 40.62
C SER A 436 -9.09 -26.03 40.41
N ARG A 437 -8.79 -25.59 39.19
CA ARG A 437 -8.68 -24.16 38.85
C ARG A 437 -10.03 -23.46 38.89
N ILE A 438 -11.07 -24.09 38.38
CA ILE A 438 -12.45 -23.59 38.46
C ILE A 438 -12.89 -23.44 39.92
N ARG A 439 -12.51 -24.39 40.79
CA ARG A 439 -12.75 -24.30 42.24
C ARG A 439 -12.04 -23.10 42.88
N THR A 440 -10.80 -22.82 42.50
CA THR A 440 -10.05 -21.67 43.05
C THR A 440 -10.68 -20.33 42.65
N VAL A 441 -11.12 -20.21 41.39
CA VAL A 441 -11.76 -18.99 40.87
C VAL A 441 -13.14 -18.79 41.50
N LEU A 442 -13.93 -19.85 41.68
CA LEU A 442 -15.24 -19.76 42.34
C LEU A 442 -15.14 -19.38 43.81
N ASN A 443 -14.15 -19.92 44.55
CA ASN A 443 -13.92 -19.55 45.95
C ASN A 443 -13.44 -18.09 46.10
N GLN A 444 -12.79 -17.51 45.09
CA GLN A 444 -12.35 -16.11 45.13
C GLN A 444 -13.48 -15.11 44.83
N ASN A 445 -14.46 -15.51 44.00
CA ASN A 445 -15.48 -14.58 43.50
C ASN A 445 -16.87 -14.71 44.18
N CYS A 446 -17.15 -15.80 44.91
CA CYS A 446 -18.42 -16.00 45.63
C CYS A 446 -18.22 -16.55 47.06
N PRO A 447 -17.96 -15.69 48.06
CA PRO A 447 -17.62 -16.13 49.42
C PRO A 447 -18.80 -16.67 50.26
N ASP A 448 -20.06 -16.32 49.95
CA ASP A 448 -21.22 -16.61 50.84
C ASP A 448 -22.02 -17.88 50.50
N SER A 449 -21.46 -18.81 49.71
CA SER A 449 -22.16 -20.05 49.34
C SER A 449 -21.75 -21.25 50.21
N GLU A 450 -21.98 -21.17 51.53
CA GLU A 450 -21.68 -22.29 52.46
C GLU A 450 -22.39 -23.60 52.08
N LEU A 451 -23.54 -23.53 51.42
CA LEU A 451 -24.28 -24.70 50.91
C LEU A 451 -23.50 -25.45 49.80
N PHE A 452 -22.72 -24.72 48.99
CA PHE A 452 -22.03 -25.26 47.82
C PHE A 452 -20.69 -25.91 48.18
N VAL A 453 -19.98 -25.33 49.15
CA VAL A 453 -18.72 -25.89 49.70
C VAL A 453 -18.99 -27.20 50.45
N SER A 454 -20.13 -27.30 51.15
CA SER A 454 -20.59 -28.52 51.84
C SER A 454 -20.84 -29.68 50.86
N GLU A 455 -21.50 -29.44 49.73
CA GLU A 455 -21.78 -30.48 48.72
C GLU A 455 -20.53 -30.93 47.94
N LEU A 456 -19.56 -30.03 47.69
CA LEU A 456 -18.26 -30.39 47.10
C LEU A 456 -17.43 -31.32 47.98
N SER A 457 -17.61 -31.28 49.30
CA SER A 457 -16.94 -32.18 50.25
C SER A 457 -17.49 -33.61 50.20
N ARG A 458 -18.77 -33.81 49.83
CA ARG A 458 -19.41 -35.13 49.67
C ARG A 458 -18.99 -35.90 48.42
N ILE A 459 -18.39 -35.24 47.44
CA ILE A 459 -17.89 -35.84 46.18
C ILE A 459 -16.70 -36.79 46.41
N ARG A 460 -16.08 -36.77 47.60
CA ARG A 460 -14.88 -37.58 47.92
C ARG A 460 -15.16 -39.08 48.12
N THR A 461 -16.42 -39.52 48.22
CA THR A 461 -16.77 -40.82 48.84
C THR A 461 -17.40 -41.87 47.91
N VAL A 462 -17.13 -41.85 46.60
CA VAL A 462 -17.51 -42.98 45.72
C VAL A 462 -16.26 -43.64 45.15
N ARG A 463 -15.79 -44.64 45.91
CA ARG A 463 -14.65 -45.52 45.62
C ARG A 463 -15.07 -46.56 44.58
N ILE A 464 -14.61 -46.47 43.33
CA ILE A 464 -14.77 -47.57 42.36
C ILE A 464 -13.63 -48.58 42.54
N ARG A 465 -14.01 -49.83 42.85
CA ARG A 465 -13.15 -51.03 42.97
C ARG A 465 -12.44 -51.35 41.63
N THR A 466 -11.18 -51.72 41.76
CA THR A 466 -10.22 -52.22 40.75
C THR A 466 -10.59 -53.56 40.10
N ALA A 467 -10.18 -53.80 38.84
CA ALA A 467 -9.23 -54.85 38.38
C ALA A 467 -9.15 -54.92 36.81
N PRO A 468 -8.19 -55.63 36.17
CA PRO A 468 -6.76 -55.26 36.03
C PRO A 468 -6.18 -55.41 34.58
N ASN A 469 -4.92 -54.97 34.42
CA ASN A 469 -3.92 -55.34 33.38
C ASN A 469 -4.06 -54.80 31.94
N GLN A 470 -3.20 -53.82 31.59
CA GLN A 470 -2.03 -54.09 30.72
C GLN A 470 -1.03 -52.92 30.76
N ASN A 471 0.24 -53.28 30.96
CA ASN A 471 1.43 -52.42 30.99
C ASN A 471 1.67 -51.73 29.63
N TYR A 472 2.30 -50.55 29.61
CA TYR A 472 3.70 -50.40 29.14
C TYR A 472 4.24 -48.98 29.43
N SER A 473 5.29 -48.98 30.26
CA SER A 473 6.51 -48.15 30.27
C SER A 473 6.50 -46.74 29.67
N ILE A 474 6.72 -45.78 30.58
CA ILE A 474 7.41 -44.51 30.35
C ILE A 474 8.88 -44.81 29.99
N SER A 475 9.36 -44.27 28.86
CA SER A 475 10.79 -44.07 28.63
C SER A 475 11.04 -42.62 28.24
N MET A 476 11.83 -41.95 29.07
CA MET A 476 12.47 -40.66 28.84
C MET A 476 13.14 -40.58 27.47
N LEU A 477 13.16 -39.39 26.85
CA LEU A 477 14.40 -38.67 26.59
C LEU A 477 14.13 -37.28 26.00
N THR A 478 14.77 -36.32 26.64
CA THR A 478 15.10 -34.97 26.19
C THR A 478 15.84 -34.96 24.85
N ALA A 479 15.36 -34.16 23.90
CA ALA A 479 16.12 -33.29 22.98
C ALA A 479 15.12 -32.48 22.14
#